data_AF-A0A3D3TC96-F1
#
_entry.id   AF-A0A3D3TC96-F1
#
_cell.length_a   1.000
_cell.length_b   1.000
_cell.length_c   1.000
_cell.angle_alpha   90.00
_cell.angle_beta   90.00
_cell.angle_gamma   90.00
#
_symmetry.space_group_name_H-M   'P 1'
#
loop_
_entity.id
_entity.type
_entity.pdbx_description
1 polymer ?
#
loop_
_entity_poly.entity_id
_entity_poly.type
_entity_poly.pdbx_seq_one_letter_code
_entity_poly.pdbx_strand_id
1 'polypeptide(L)'
;MKQLPEKRSPLLLCLCALLILAALLIGGVLLVISNRPTPVLVEMGQPILLNPQQDKESKTLLFSYYAGLDLEHGSVRSTVEGATLYPNLDAAGIDWADLSSAEADSHGQTPFLLLDIYLENLDAQPTCGTFNAHYPLYPAQAFTGWSVIGDSPFLPIEPVYFSDHADADQETPGDSSFTSPYFHFTLSPGSSRRFQVGYFLQDTDQHYILNYGTSGTSRKYGAILDY
;
A
#
# COMPACT_ATOMS: atom_id res chain seq x y z
N MET A 1 -37.86 59.36 21.80
CA MET A 1 -37.92 57.93 22.17
C MET A 1 -36.61 57.28 21.74
N LYS A 2 -35.79 56.79 22.67
CA LYS A 2 -34.60 55.98 22.34
C LYS A 2 -35.09 54.55 22.09
N GLN A 3 -34.97 54.05 20.87
CA GLN A 3 -35.19 52.63 20.57
C GLN A 3 -34.12 51.82 21.32
N LEU A 4 -34.55 50.87 22.16
CA LEU A 4 -33.64 49.88 22.72
C LEU A 4 -33.13 48.99 21.57
N PRO A 5 -31.85 48.59 21.57
CA PRO A 5 -31.32 47.70 20.55
C PRO A 5 -32.03 46.35 20.63
N GLU A 6 -32.53 45.87 19.50
CA GLU A 6 -33.08 44.52 19.35
C GLU A 6 -32.09 43.50 19.95
N LYS A 7 -32.51 42.79 20.99
CA LYS A 7 -31.82 41.60 21.48
C LYS A 7 -31.83 40.59 20.33
N ARG A 8 -30.72 40.50 19.59
CA ARG A 8 -30.52 39.45 18.58
C ARG A 8 -30.81 38.09 19.23
N SER A 9 -31.70 37.33 18.59
CA SER A 9 -32.13 36.02 19.09
C SER A 9 -30.92 35.10 19.29
N PRO A 10 -30.75 34.48 20.47
CA PRO A 10 -29.65 33.53 20.73
C PRO A 10 -29.70 32.32 19.76
N LEU A 11 -30.88 32.01 19.23
CA LEU A 11 -31.10 30.98 18.21
C LEU A 11 -30.45 31.33 16.87
N LEU A 12 -30.48 32.61 16.48
CA LEU A 12 -29.85 33.10 15.25
C LEU A 12 -28.31 33.02 15.35
N LEU A 13 -27.76 33.37 16.52
CA LEU A 13 -26.32 33.26 16.78
C LEU A 13 -25.85 31.80 16.76
N CYS A 14 -26.63 30.89 17.34
CA CYS A 14 -26.34 29.46 17.35
C CYS A 14 -26.37 28.85 15.94
N LEU A 15 -27.36 29.23 15.12
CA LEU A 15 -27.48 28.79 13.73
C LEU A 15 -26.29 29.28 12.88
N CYS A 16 -25.88 30.55 13.03
CA CYS A 16 -24.72 31.08 12.34
C CYS A 16 -23.42 30.35 12.73
N ALA A 17 -23.24 30.03 14.01
CA ALA A 17 -22.06 29.28 14.48
C ALA A 17 -22.01 27.86 13.88
N LEU A 18 -23.15 27.16 13.81
CA LEU A 18 -23.27 25.84 13.18
C LEU A 18 -22.96 25.87 11.68
N LEU A 19 -23.45 26.90 10.96
CA LEU A 19 -23.17 27.07 9.53
C LEU A 19 -21.69 27.35 9.26
N ILE A 20 -21.04 28.15 10.10
CA ILE A 20 -19.60 28.40 10.02
C ILE A 20 -18.81 27.10 10.28
N LEU A 21 -19.20 26.32 11.30
CA LEU A 21 -18.56 25.05 11.60
C LEU A 21 -18.72 24.05 10.44
N ALA A 22 -19.92 23.93 9.87
CA ALA A 22 -20.18 23.08 8.71
C ALA A 22 -19.36 23.52 7.48
N ALA A 23 -19.27 24.83 7.21
CA ALA A 23 -18.47 25.36 6.12
C ALA A 23 -16.96 25.09 6.33
N LEU A 24 -16.46 25.20 7.57
CA LEU A 24 -15.07 24.85 7.90
C LEU A 24 -14.79 23.35 7.76
N LEU A 25 -15.74 22.49 8.13
CA LEU A 25 -15.61 21.04 7.95
C LEU A 25 -15.61 20.67 6.47
N ILE A 26 -16.57 21.17 5.69
CA ILE A 26 -16.64 20.91 4.24
C ILE A 26 -15.41 21.49 3.53
N GLY A 27 -15.03 22.73 3.85
CA GLY A 27 -13.83 23.37 3.32
C GLY A 27 -12.56 22.58 3.67
N GLY A 28 -12.45 22.09 4.91
CA GLY A 28 -11.37 21.21 5.34
C GLY A 28 -11.33 19.91 4.56
N VAL A 29 -12.47 19.23 4.40
CA VAL A 29 -12.57 17.98 3.61
C VAL A 29 -12.20 18.21 2.14
N LEU A 30 -12.67 19.29 1.52
CA LEU A 30 -12.34 19.61 0.13
C LEU A 30 -10.85 19.91 -0.05
N LEU A 31 -10.26 20.67 0.88
CA LEU A 31 -8.84 21.01 0.85
C LEU A 31 -7.95 19.79 1.08
N VAL A 32 -8.44 18.82 1.85
CA VAL A 32 -7.83 17.52 2.08
C VAL A 32 -7.91 16.64 0.81
N ILE A 33 -9.06 16.59 0.13
CA ILE A 33 -9.23 15.86 -1.14
C ILE A 33 -8.38 16.48 -2.25
N SER A 34 -8.36 17.81 -2.37
CA SER A 34 -7.65 18.51 -3.44
C SER A 34 -6.14 18.48 -3.31
N ASN A 35 -5.61 18.31 -2.09
CA ASN A 35 -4.17 18.17 -1.84
C ASN A 35 -3.74 16.71 -1.71
N ARG A 36 -4.53 15.76 -2.25
CA ARG A 36 -4.09 14.37 -2.32
C ARG A 36 -2.89 14.29 -3.28
N PRO A 37 -1.73 13.79 -2.80
CA PRO A 37 -0.60 13.57 -3.68
C PRO A 37 -1.00 12.56 -4.74
N THR A 38 -0.77 12.91 -6.00
CA THR A 38 -0.93 11.99 -7.12
C THR A 38 0.35 11.16 -7.22
N PRO A 39 0.27 9.83 -7.31
CA PRO A 39 1.46 9.01 -7.48
C PRO A 39 2.16 9.39 -8.79
N VAL A 40 3.49 9.36 -8.76
CA VAL A 40 4.31 9.31 -9.96
C VAL A 40 4.08 7.95 -10.61
N LEU A 41 3.46 7.96 -11.79
CA LEU A 41 3.17 6.77 -12.55
C LEU A 41 4.31 6.43 -13.49
N VAL A 42 4.63 5.14 -13.57
CA VAL A 42 5.58 4.59 -14.55
C VAL A 42 4.96 3.41 -15.28
N GLU A 43 5.45 3.16 -16.49
CA GLU A 43 5.14 1.95 -17.25
C GLU A 43 5.85 0.73 -16.66
N MET A 44 5.34 -0.48 -16.93
CA MET A 44 6.06 -1.71 -16.60
C MET A 44 7.46 -1.73 -17.25
N GLY A 45 8.42 -2.34 -16.55
CA GLY A 45 9.83 -2.37 -16.93
C GLY A 45 10.61 -1.09 -16.62
N GLN A 46 9.95 0.01 -16.26
CA GLN A 46 10.64 1.23 -15.81
C GLN A 46 10.99 1.12 -14.31
N PRO A 47 12.28 1.26 -13.94
CA PRO A 47 12.67 1.17 -12.54
C PRO A 47 12.31 2.43 -11.75
N ILE A 48 11.83 2.25 -10.53
CA ILE A 48 11.65 3.33 -9.54
C ILE A 48 12.70 3.19 -8.45
N LEU A 49 13.27 4.33 -8.06
CA LEU A 49 14.17 4.43 -6.91
C LEU A 49 13.36 4.80 -5.66
N LEU A 50 13.33 3.89 -4.70
CA LEU A 50 12.72 4.08 -3.39
C LEU A 50 13.80 4.56 -2.42
N ASN A 51 13.60 5.72 -1.80
CA ASN A 51 14.62 6.34 -0.94
C ASN A 51 13.93 7.18 0.15
N PRO A 52 14.01 6.80 1.43
CA PRO A 52 13.27 7.47 2.49
C PRO A 52 13.73 8.92 2.72
N GLN A 53 14.95 9.31 2.35
CA GLN A 53 15.40 10.70 2.42
C GLN A 53 14.75 11.57 1.34
N GLN A 54 14.67 11.08 0.10
CA GLN A 54 14.01 11.75 -1.01
C GLN A 54 12.48 11.71 -0.86
N ASP A 55 11.95 10.73 -0.15
CA ASP A 55 10.52 10.54 0.05
C ASP A 55 9.97 11.28 1.30
N LYS A 56 10.83 11.85 2.15
CA LYS A 56 10.45 12.64 3.35
C LYS A 56 9.67 13.92 3.03
N GLU A 57 9.88 14.53 1.87
CA GLU A 57 9.19 15.77 1.46
C GLU A 57 7.71 15.54 1.09
N SER A 58 7.30 14.28 0.89
CA SER A 58 5.93 13.86 0.57
C SER A 58 5.12 13.37 1.78
N LYS A 59 5.55 13.66 3.00
CA LYS A 59 4.83 13.31 4.24
C LYS A 59 3.57 14.16 4.39
N THR A 60 2.41 13.58 4.10
CA THR A 60 1.11 14.18 4.39
C THR A 60 0.56 13.65 5.72
N LEU A 61 -0.14 14.50 6.48
CA LEU A 61 -0.76 14.15 7.77
C LEU A 61 -2.02 13.27 7.61
N LEU A 62 -2.59 13.26 6.41
CA LEU A 62 -3.79 12.53 5.99
C LEU A 62 -3.47 11.79 4.69
N PHE A 63 -3.95 10.56 4.53
CA PHE A 63 -3.67 9.65 3.38
C PHE A 63 -2.25 9.06 3.31
N SER A 64 -1.52 9.05 4.43
CA SER A 64 -0.23 8.38 4.55
C SER A 64 -0.39 6.86 4.46
N TYR A 65 0.55 6.20 3.79
CA TYR A 65 0.69 4.75 3.82
C TYR A 65 1.31 4.33 5.15
N TYR A 66 0.69 3.37 5.84
CA TYR A 66 1.19 2.86 7.12
C TYR A 66 2.23 1.73 6.98
N ALA A 67 2.42 1.14 5.79
CA ALA A 67 3.31 0.01 5.55
C ALA A 67 3.96 0.08 4.15
N GLY A 68 5.15 0.68 4.01
CA GLY A 68 5.95 0.58 2.78
C GLY A 68 7.23 -0.21 3.07
N LEU A 69 8.24 -0.13 2.18
CA LEU A 69 9.58 -0.61 2.57
C LEU A 69 10.07 0.22 3.76
N ASP A 70 10.27 -0.44 4.90
CA ASP A 70 10.72 0.22 6.12
C ASP A 70 12.23 0.44 6.06
N LEU A 71 12.62 1.58 5.49
CA LEU A 71 14.00 1.97 5.23
C LEU A 71 14.39 3.15 6.13
N GLU A 72 15.56 3.04 6.78
CA GLU A 72 16.17 4.15 7.50
C GLU A 72 16.95 5.07 6.54
N HIS A 73 17.75 4.46 5.65
CA HIS A 73 18.58 5.17 4.67
C HIS A 73 18.95 4.29 3.47
N GLY A 74 19.54 4.93 2.46
CA GLY A 74 19.93 4.30 1.20
C GLY A 74 18.74 4.09 0.26
N SER A 75 18.95 3.27 -0.76
CA SER A 75 18.03 3.12 -1.88
C SER A 75 17.76 1.68 -2.27
N VAL A 76 16.50 1.40 -2.57
CA VAL A 76 16.06 0.18 -3.24
C VAL A 76 15.53 0.56 -4.61
N ARG A 77 15.97 -0.14 -5.64
CA ARG A 77 15.35 -0.06 -6.97
C ARG A 77 14.28 -1.14 -7.06
N SER A 78 13.07 -0.73 -7.43
CA SER A 78 11.94 -1.64 -7.68
C SER A 78 11.51 -1.54 -9.13
N THR A 79 11.18 -2.67 -9.75
CA THR A 79 10.65 -2.73 -11.12
C THR A 79 9.55 -3.78 -11.16
N VAL A 80 8.38 -3.42 -11.69
CA VAL A 80 7.37 -4.39 -12.12
C VAL A 80 7.78 -4.83 -13.52
N GLU A 81 8.32 -6.04 -13.66
CA GLU A 81 8.85 -6.54 -14.94
C GLU A 81 7.74 -7.13 -15.83
N GLY A 82 6.64 -7.61 -15.22
CA GLY A 82 5.52 -8.19 -15.94
C GLY A 82 4.25 -8.28 -15.10
N ALA A 83 3.12 -8.41 -15.79
CA ALA A 83 1.81 -8.67 -15.21
C ALA A 83 1.11 -9.71 -16.09
N THR A 84 0.40 -10.66 -15.50
CA THR A 84 -0.38 -11.65 -16.23
C THR A 84 -1.68 -11.91 -15.51
N LEU A 85 -2.79 -11.76 -16.24
CA LEU A 85 -4.12 -12.06 -15.72
C LEU A 85 -4.53 -13.48 -16.10
N TYR A 86 -4.77 -14.29 -15.08
CA TYR A 86 -5.32 -15.64 -15.20
C TYR A 86 -6.82 -15.63 -14.89
N PRO A 87 -7.60 -16.53 -15.51
CA PRO A 87 -9.03 -16.65 -15.20
C PRO A 87 -9.28 -17.09 -13.74
N ASN A 88 -8.32 -17.74 -13.09
CA ASN A 88 -8.36 -18.14 -11.68
C ASN A 88 -6.95 -18.59 -11.22
N LEU A 89 -6.82 -18.91 -9.92
CA LEU A 89 -5.58 -19.39 -9.30
C LEU A 89 -5.05 -20.68 -9.94
N ASP A 90 -5.93 -21.65 -10.18
CA ASP A 90 -5.55 -22.96 -10.75
C ASP A 90 -4.89 -22.80 -12.13
N ALA A 91 -5.38 -21.85 -12.95
CA ALA A 91 -4.80 -21.54 -14.25
C ALA A 91 -3.42 -20.87 -14.17
N ALA A 92 -3.12 -20.21 -13.04
CA ALA A 92 -1.78 -19.70 -12.74
C ALA A 92 -0.82 -20.82 -12.27
N GLY A 93 -1.34 -22.02 -11.97
CA GLY A 93 -0.55 -23.16 -11.51
C GLY A 93 -0.07 -23.05 -10.06
N ILE A 94 -0.76 -22.25 -9.24
CA ILE A 94 -0.44 -22.01 -7.82
C ILE A 94 -1.37 -22.88 -6.96
N ASP A 95 -0.85 -23.52 -5.92
CA ASP A 95 -1.66 -24.30 -4.99
C ASP A 95 -2.44 -23.38 -4.04
N TRP A 96 -3.67 -23.76 -3.69
CA TRP A 96 -4.45 -23.06 -2.68
C TRP A 96 -3.77 -23.06 -1.30
N ALA A 97 -2.99 -24.09 -1.00
CA ALA A 97 -2.16 -24.17 0.21
C ALA A 97 -1.03 -23.13 0.23
N ASP A 98 -0.67 -22.60 -0.92
CA ASP A 98 0.33 -21.55 -1.04
C ASP A 98 -0.26 -20.18 -0.75
N LEU A 99 -1.58 -19.99 -0.56
CA LEU A 99 -2.15 -18.68 -0.27
C LEU A 99 -2.03 -18.29 1.21
N SER A 100 -2.13 -16.98 1.48
CA SER A 100 -2.35 -16.50 2.84
C SER A 100 -3.64 -17.13 3.40
N SER A 101 -3.56 -17.70 4.61
CA SER A 101 -4.54 -18.66 5.16
C SER A 101 -5.98 -18.12 5.34
N ALA A 102 -6.17 -16.80 5.29
CA ALA A 102 -7.48 -16.17 5.42
C ALA A 102 -8.28 -16.10 4.10
N GLU A 103 -7.65 -16.33 2.95
CA GLU A 103 -8.20 -15.98 1.63
C GLU A 103 -8.52 -17.20 0.75
N ALA A 104 -8.06 -18.39 1.14
CA ALA A 104 -8.27 -19.63 0.39
C ALA A 104 -9.76 -20.04 0.27
N ASP A 105 -10.62 -19.61 1.21
CA ASP A 105 -11.96 -20.18 1.36
C ASP A 105 -13.06 -19.55 0.47
N SER A 106 -12.78 -18.53 -0.35
CA SER A 106 -13.88 -17.81 -1.04
C SER A 106 -13.66 -17.33 -2.48
N HIS A 107 -12.51 -17.64 -3.10
CA HIS A 107 -12.13 -17.02 -4.38
C HIS A 107 -11.98 -17.98 -5.58
N GLY A 108 -12.49 -19.21 -5.52
CA GLY A 108 -12.25 -20.29 -6.50
C GLY A 108 -12.42 -19.99 -8.00
N GLN A 109 -13.24 -18.99 -8.37
CA GLN A 109 -13.45 -18.57 -9.78
C GLN A 109 -13.09 -17.10 -10.00
N THR A 110 -12.41 -16.47 -9.04
CA THR A 110 -12.03 -15.06 -9.12
C THR A 110 -10.79 -14.94 -10.01
N PRO A 111 -10.78 -14.02 -11.00
CA PRO A 111 -9.59 -13.72 -11.78
C PRO A 111 -8.39 -13.43 -10.89
N PHE A 112 -7.23 -13.93 -11.31
CA PHE A 112 -6.01 -13.88 -10.53
C PHE A 112 -4.92 -13.17 -11.30
N LEU A 113 -4.45 -12.04 -10.76
CA LEU A 113 -3.37 -11.25 -11.33
C LEU A 113 -2.06 -11.66 -10.68
N LEU A 114 -1.08 -12.07 -11.49
CA LEU A 114 0.27 -12.38 -11.05
C LEU A 114 1.25 -11.33 -11.58
N LEU A 115 2.04 -10.73 -10.69
CA LEU A 115 3.03 -9.72 -11.01
C LEU A 115 4.45 -10.26 -10.83
N ASP A 116 5.33 -10.01 -11.80
CA ASP A 116 6.75 -10.27 -11.69
C ASP A 116 7.47 -9.02 -11.16
N ILE A 117 8.09 -9.14 -9.99
CA ILE A 117 8.75 -8.04 -9.30
C ILE A 117 10.27 -8.28 -9.24
N TYR A 118 11.03 -7.26 -9.63
CA TYR A 118 12.47 -7.19 -9.41
C TYR A 118 12.80 -6.12 -8.37
N LEU A 119 13.51 -6.53 -7.32
CA LEU A 119 14.07 -5.63 -6.31
C LEU A 119 15.59 -5.72 -6.32
N GLU A 120 16.24 -4.57 -6.23
CA GLU A 120 17.68 -4.45 -6.07
C GLU A 120 17.97 -3.51 -4.89
N ASN A 121 18.56 -4.04 -3.83
CA ASN A 121 19.06 -3.23 -2.74
C ASN A 121 20.41 -2.65 -3.17
N LEU A 122 20.45 -1.34 -3.45
CA LEU A 122 21.69 -0.68 -3.85
C LEU A 122 22.60 -0.52 -2.62
N ASP A 123 22.07 0.10 -1.58
CA ASP A 123 22.77 0.44 -0.34
C ASP A 123 21.82 0.65 0.85
N ALA A 124 20.55 0.28 0.70
CA ALA A 124 19.50 0.48 1.69
C ALA A 124 19.74 -0.32 2.98
N GLN A 125 19.51 0.36 4.10
CA GLN A 125 19.45 -0.22 5.43
C GLN A 125 18.02 -0.10 5.97
N PRO A 126 17.44 -1.20 6.45
CA PRO A 126 16.11 -1.18 7.04
C PRO A 126 16.10 -0.46 8.39
N THR A 127 14.92 -0.03 8.81
CA THR A 127 14.75 0.66 10.10
C THR A 127 15.06 -0.29 11.27
N CYS A 128 15.95 0.14 12.15
CA CYS A 128 16.24 -0.61 13.37
C CYS A 128 15.04 -0.47 14.34
N GLY A 129 14.45 -1.59 14.76
CA GLY A 129 13.52 -1.59 15.89
C GLY A 129 14.18 -1.06 17.17
N THR A 130 13.39 -0.76 18.20
CA THR A 130 13.79 -0.17 19.49
C THR A 130 14.88 -0.94 20.28
N PHE A 131 15.44 -2.01 19.73
CA PHE A 131 16.40 -2.93 20.35
C PHE A 131 17.72 -3.10 19.57
N ASN A 132 18.21 -2.09 18.83
CA ASN A 132 19.57 -2.05 18.24
C ASN A 132 20.01 -3.35 17.52
N ALA A 133 19.07 -4.02 16.83
CA ALA A 133 19.38 -5.11 15.92
C ALA A 133 19.19 -4.60 14.49
N HIS A 134 20.24 -4.70 13.67
CA HIS A 134 20.11 -4.60 12.22
C HIS A 134 19.28 -5.80 11.77
N TYR A 135 17.96 -5.65 11.69
CA TYR A 135 17.14 -6.65 11.03
C TYR A 135 17.48 -6.63 9.54
N PRO A 136 17.54 -7.76 8.85
CA PRO A 136 17.62 -7.74 7.41
C PRO A 136 16.39 -7.06 6.80
N LEU A 137 16.51 -6.50 5.59
CA LEU A 137 15.34 -5.99 4.87
C LEU A 137 14.43 -7.16 4.55
N TYR A 138 13.27 -7.21 5.19
CA TYR A 138 12.17 -8.13 4.88
C TYR A 138 11.14 -7.41 4.01
N PRO A 139 11.16 -7.58 2.67
CA PRO A 139 10.21 -6.89 1.81
C PRO A 139 8.75 -7.26 2.11
N ALA A 140 8.54 -8.41 2.74
CA ALA A 140 7.32 -8.85 3.44
C ALA A 140 6.44 -7.73 4.01
N GLN A 141 7.03 -6.88 4.85
CA GLN A 141 6.32 -5.83 5.59
C GLN A 141 5.93 -4.65 4.69
N ALA A 142 6.56 -4.54 3.52
CA ALA A 142 6.23 -3.55 2.51
C ALA A 142 5.06 -3.98 1.64
N PHE A 143 4.97 -5.27 1.32
CA PHE A 143 3.96 -5.77 0.39
C PHE A 143 2.55 -5.84 0.99
N THR A 144 2.41 -5.97 2.31
CA THR A 144 1.13 -5.72 2.99
C THR A 144 0.60 -4.31 2.71
N GLY A 145 1.48 -3.40 2.30
CA GLY A 145 1.11 -2.10 1.79
C GLY A 145 1.50 -1.81 0.34
N TRP A 146 1.75 -2.83 -0.47
CA TRP A 146 1.77 -2.66 -1.91
C TRP A 146 0.49 -3.27 -2.46
N SER A 147 -0.44 -2.40 -2.82
CA SER A 147 -1.78 -2.80 -3.22
C SER A 147 -2.04 -2.46 -4.67
N VAL A 148 -2.85 -3.30 -5.29
CA VAL A 148 -3.42 -3.01 -6.60
C VAL A 148 -4.65 -2.14 -6.39
N ILE A 149 -4.75 -1.05 -7.15
CA ILE A 149 -5.89 -0.13 -7.12
C ILE A 149 -6.43 0.00 -8.55
N GLY A 150 -7.73 -0.26 -8.72
CA GLY A 150 -8.44 -0.01 -9.97
C GLY A 150 -8.93 1.44 -10.08
N ASP A 151 -9.88 1.69 -10.97
CA ASP A 151 -10.41 3.05 -11.21
C ASP A 151 -11.19 3.62 -10.00
N SER A 152 -11.59 2.75 -9.06
CA SER A 152 -12.18 3.15 -7.78
C SER A 152 -11.10 3.27 -6.68
N PRO A 153 -10.75 4.48 -6.21
CA PRO A 153 -9.61 4.70 -5.31
C PRO A 153 -9.84 4.25 -3.85
N PHE A 154 -10.99 3.62 -3.55
CA PHE A 154 -11.50 3.44 -2.19
C PHE A 154 -11.14 2.10 -1.55
N LEU A 155 -10.88 1.04 -2.32
CA LEU A 155 -10.58 -0.28 -1.78
C LEU A 155 -9.29 -0.80 -2.42
N PRO A 156 -8.15 -0.72 -1.71
CA PRO A 156 -6.93 -1.40 -2.16
C PRO A 156 -7.16 -2.91 -2.18
N ILE A 157 -6.66 -3.58 -3.21
CA ILE A 157 -6.61 -5.03 -3.30
C ILE A 157 -5.26 -5.46 -2.71
N GLU A 158 -5.33 -6.26 -1.64
CA GLU A 158 -4.17 -6.77 -0.93
C GLU A 158 -3.59 -8.01 -1.65
N PRO A 159 -2.27 -8.22 -1.58
CA PRO A 159 -1.65 -9.40 -2.16
C PRO A 159 -1.93 -10.65 -1.34
N VAL A 160 -2.20 -11.75 -2.03
CA VAL A 160 -2.66 -13.03 -1.44
C VAL A 160 -1.65 -14.16 -1.63
N TYR A 161 -0.67 -13.96 -2.52
CA TYR A 161 0.34 -14.95 -2.89
C TYR A 161 1.70 -14.30 -3.06
N PHE A 162 2.76 -15.01 -2.67
CA PHE A 162 4.13 -14.64 -2.97
C PHE A 162 4.95 -15.87 -3.32
N SER A 163 5.73 -15.85 -4.40
CA SER A 163 6.46 -17.04 -4.88
C SER A 163 7.64 -17.49 -4.00
N ASP A 164 7.87 -16.84 -2.87
CA ASP A 164 8.98 -17.12 -1.96
C ASP A 164 8.48 -17.29 -0.51
N HIS A 165 7.29 -17.89 -0.40
CA HIS A 165 6.62 -18.20 0.84
C HIS A 165 7.16 -19.49 1.48
N ALA A 166 6.98 -19.60 2.80
CA ALA A 166 7.11 -20.89 3.49
C ALA A 166 5.76 -21.61 3.49
N ASP A 167 5.80 -22.95 3.56
CA ASP A 167 4.60 -23.76 3.75
C ASP A 167 3.82 -23.27 4.98
N ALA A 168 2.53 -22.98 4.81
CA ALA A 168 1.64 -22.55 5.89
C ALA A 168 1.62 -23.55 7.06
N ASP A 169 1.95 -24.82 6.81
CA ASP A 169 1.99 -25.90 7.81
C ASP A 169 3.19 -25.85 8.77
N GLN A 170 4.18 -24.98 8.53
CA GLN A 170 5.26 -24.71 9.51
C GLN A 170 4.89 -23.61 10.52
N GLU A 171 3.67 -23.06 10.46
CA GLU A 171 3.13 -22.16 11.47
C GLU A 171 3.04 -22.87 12.83
N THR A 172 3.72 -22.32 13.83
CA THR A 172 3.67 -22.86 15.20
C THR A 172 2.30 -22.53 15.79
N PRO A 173 1.48 -23.51 16.23
CA PRO A 173 0.17 -23.23 16.80
C PRO A 173 0.31 -22.35 18.06
N GLY A 174 -0.19 -21.11 17.99
CA GLY A 174 -0.23 -20.18 19.12
C GLY A 174 0.54 -18.86 18.94
N ASP A 175 1.22 -18.65 17.81
CA ASP A 175 1.79 -17.34 17.48
C ASP A 175 0.75 -16.50 16.73
N SER A 176 -0.08 -15.76 17.47
CA SER A 176 -1.10 -14.85 16.91
C SER A 176 -0.54 -13.46 16.60
N SER A 177 0.76 -13.35 16.38
CA SER A 177 1.35 -12.11 15.89
C SER A 177 0.97 -11.93 14.42
N PHE A 178 0.59 -10.71 14.03
CA PHE A 178 0.35 -10.26 12.65
C PHE A 178 1.59 -10.38 11.72
N THR A 179 2.58 -11.15 12.14
CA THR A 179 3.88 -11.40 11.53
C THR A 179 4.03 -12.89 11.21
N SER A 180 2.99 -13.51 10.62
CA SER A 180 3.10 -14.88 10.13
C SER A 180 4.26 -14.96 9.11
N PRO A 181 5.12 -16.00 9.19
CA PRO A 181 6.39 -16.11 8.48
C PRO A 181 6.24 -16.44 6.98
N TYR A 182 5.21 -15.91 6.31
CA TYR A 182 4.98 -16.12 4.88
C TYR A 182 6.11 -15.53 3.99
N PHE A 183 7.11 -14.86 4.57
CA PHE A 183 8.17 -14.19 3.81
C PHE A 183 9.54 -14.36 4.47
N HIS A 184 10.48 -15.01 3.78
CA HIS A 184 11.76 -15.36 4.40
C HIS A 184 13.02 -14.84 3.71
N PHE A 185 12.91 -14.01 2.68
CA PHE A 185 14.13 -13.47 2.09
C PHE A 185 14.58 -12.16 2.68
N THR A 186 15.90 -12.08 2.76
CA THR A 186 16.64 -10.91 3.16
C THR A 186 17.29 -10.34 1.90
N LEU A 187 17.18 -9.04 1.69
CA LEU A 187 17.82 -8.38 0.57
C LEU A 187 19.02 -7.57 1.07
N SER A 188 20.21 -8.16 1.00
CA SER A 188 21.47 -7.53 1.44
C SER A 188 21.88 -6.36 0.52
N PRO A 189 22.63 -5.36 1.00
CA PRO A 189 23.18 -4.31 0.13
C PRO A 189 23.99 -4.88 -1.04
N GLY A 190 23.76 -4.35 -2.24
CA GLY A 190 24.34 -4.83 -3.50
C GLY A 190 23.72 -6.11 -4.06
N SER A 191 22.68 -6.66 -3.42
CA SER A 191 21.98 -7.86 -3.90
C SER A 191 20.66 -7.52 -4.58
N SER A 192 20.20 -8.43 -5.43
CA SER A 192 18.95 -8.31 -6.17
C SER A 192 18.15 -9.61 -6.12
N ARG A 193 16.83 -9.51 -6.24
CA ARG A 193 15.95 -10.67 -6.28
C ARG A 193 14.76 -10.44 -7.21
N ARG A 194 14.35 -11.53 -7.87
CA ARG A 194 13.07 -11.67 -8.56
C ARG A 194 12.14 -12.55 -7.74
N PHE A 195 10.86 -12.21 -7.73
CA PHE A 195 9.78 -12.99 -7.13
C PHE A 195 8.45 -12.56 -7.73
N GLN A 196 7.41 -13.35 -7.50
CA GLN A 196 6.07 -13.06 -7.98
C GLN A 196 5.15 -12.71 -6.83
N VAL A 197 4.18 -11.84 -7.10
CA VAL A 197 3.14 -11.42 -6.14
C VAL A 197 1.77 -11.55 -6.80
N GLY A 198 0.83 -12.19 -6.12
CA GLY A 198 -0.50 -12.47 -6.67
C GLY A 198 -1.63 -11.72 -5.96
N TYR A 199 -2.69 -11.40 -6.71
CA TYR A 199 -3.87 -10.66 -6.27
C TYR A 199 -5.15 -11.28 -6.84
N PHE A 200 -6.22 -11.34 -6.05
CA PHE A 200 -7.55 -11.62 -6.59
C PHE A 200 -8.23 -10.33 -7.06
N LEU A 201 -8.66 -10.30 -8.32
CA LEU A 201 -9.34 -9.14 -8.91
C LEU A 201 -10.85 -9.39 -9.03
N GLN A 202 -11.65 -8.40 -8.65
CA GLN A 202 -13.11 -8.46 -8.79
C GLN A 202 -13.62 -7.95 -10.14
N ASP A 203 -12.87 -7.05 -10.81
CA ASP A 203 -13.29 -6.40 -12.05
C ASP A 203 -12.11 -6.27 -13.02
N THR A 204 -12.03 -7.13 -14.02
CA THR A 204 -10.91 -7.19 -14.97
C THR A 204 -10.99 -6.17 -16.10
N ASP A 205 -12.07 -5.40 -16.18
CA ASP A 205 -12.25 -4.40 -17.25
C ASP A 205 -11.65 -3.03 -16.88
N GLN A 206 -10.99 -2.93 -15.72
CA GLN A 206 -10.39 -1.71 -15.18
C GLN A 206 -8.89 -1.63 -15.42
N HIS A 207 -8.39 -0.40 -15.51
CA HIS A 207 -6.95 -0.16 -15.44
C HIS A 207 -6.47 -0.28 -14.00
N TYR A 208 -5.53 -1.19 -13.78
CA TYR A 208 -4.95 -1.41 -12.46
C TYR A 208 -3.57 -0.77 -12.35
N ILE A 209 -3.31 -0.21 -11.16
CA ILE A 209 -2.02 0.36 -10.78
C ILE A 209 -1.54 -0.36 -9.52
N LEU A 210 -0.32 -0.92 -9.56
CA LEU A 210 0.36 -1.33 -8.35
C LEU A 210 0.89 -0.08 -7.65
N ASN A 211 0.34 0.25 -6.48
CA ASN A 211 0.81 1.35 -5.66
C ASN A 211 1.85 0.86 -4.67
N TYR A 212 2.99 1.54 -4.60
CA TYR A 212 4.09 1.15 -3.71
C TYR A 212 4.96 2.34 -3.26
N GLY A 213 5.78 2.13 -2.24
CA GLY A 213 6.62 3.17 -1.65
C GLY A 213 7.37 2.75 -0.39
N THR A 214 8.02 3.71 0.25
CA THR A 214 8.68 3.55 1.56
C THR A 214 7.72 3.86 2.72
N SER A 215 7.96 3.31 3.89
CA SER A 215 7.14 3.53 5.09
C SER A 215 6.99 5.01 5.47
N GLY A 216 5.78 5.38 5.91
CA GLY A 216 5.47 6.74 6.37
C GLY A 216 5.37 7.80 5.28
N THR A 217 5.18 7.39 4.02
CA THR A 217 4.98 8.28 2.86
C THR A 217 3.57 8.10 2.29
N SER A 218 3.03 9.10 1.62
CA SER A 218 1.74 9.00 0.92
C SER A 218 1.96 8.37 -0.46
N ARG A 219 1.01 7.56 -0.96
CA ARG A 219 0.99 6.83 -2.27
C ARG A 219 1.83 7.53 -3.36
N LYS A 220 3.15 7.32 -3.34
CA LYS A 220 4.09 8.18 -4.09
C LYS A 220 4.35 7.64 -5.47
N TYR A 221 4.37 6.32 -5.61
CA TYR A 221 4.70 5.66 -6.84
C TYR A 221 3.60 4.69 -7.24
N GLY A 222 3.36 4.60 -8.54
CA GLY A 222 2.47 3.62 -9.13
C GLY A 222 3.08 3.04 -10.40
N ALA A 223 3.02 1.71 -10.56
CA ALA A 223 3.28 1.08 -11.85
C ALA A 223 1.95 0.76 -12.53
N ILE A 224 1.79 1.23 -13.76
CA ILE A 224 0.65 0.89 -14.61
C ILE A 224 0.79 -0.57 -15.03
N LEU A 225 -0.26 -1.37 -14.84
CA LEU A 225 -0.25 -2.79 -15.13
C LEU A 225 -0.89 -3.04 -16.50
N ASP A 226 -0.12 -3.61 -17.42
CA ASP A 226 -0.56 -3.98 -18.77
C ASP A 226 -0.48 -5.52 -18.88
N TYR A 227 -1.63 -6.20 -18.85
CA TYR A 227 -1.77 -7.64 -18.62
C TYR A 227 -2.65 -8.35 -19.66
#